data_AF-A0A4R6MK79-F1
#
_entry.id   AF-A0A4R6MK79-F1
#
_cell.length_a   1.000
_cell.length_b   1.000
_cell.length_c   1.000
_cell.angle_alpha   90.00
_cell.angle_beta   90.00
_cell.angle_gamma   90.00
#
_symmetry.space_group_name_H-M   'P 1'
#
loop_
_entity.id
_entity.type
_entity.pdbx_description
1 polymer ?
#
loop_
_entity_poly.entity_id
_entity_poly.type
_entity_poly.pdbx_seq_one_letter_code
_entity_poly.pdbx_strand_id
1 'polypeptide(L)'
;MKKVFVIIICSLSLVSCAQKKEIEIEKVSNIKTESFQVLAKFIQNQGGDKVHTIKYKILKNLSKNEIGETIEVGFYNYKLYEKEQDTVLLTIENYNLQKIKDYFIFPDYDAKKGIEKARVDYVDSEYWENCETGAECNTLNFSRKSKNEKWFLILPCGGTFTDVTLTKNGEKNPIKKLEIEHSKCPPYFELTEFKDGKYFANMIACGLGGKIEFNIITTTE
;
A
#
# COMPACT_ATOMS: atom_id res chain seq x y z
N MET A 1 89.69 8.07 20.51
CA MET A 1 88.73 8.25 19.40
C MET A 1 88.89 7.13 18.38
N LYS A 2 87.85 6.31 18.17
CA LYS A 2 87.54 5.36 17.06
C LYS A 2 86.59 4.29 17.64
N LYS A 3 85.28 4.58 17.68
CA LYS A 3 84.23 4.13 16.75
C LYS A 3 84.14 2.60 16.64
N VAL A 4 83.24 2.04 17.44
CA VAL A 4 82.72 0.67 17.36
C VAL A 4 81.69 0.62 16.23
N PHE A 5 81.86 -0.32 15.30
CA PHE A 5 80.90 -0.65 14.25
C PHE A 5 79.87 -1.63 14.82
N VAL A 6 78.59 -1.26 14.81
CA VAL A 6 77.46 -2.15 15.10
C VAL A 6 76.94 -2.67 13.77
N ILE A 7 76.99 -3.98 13.57
CA ILE A 7 76.36 -4.68 12.44
C ILE A 7 74.96 -5.08 12.88
N ILE A 8 73.94 -4.41 12.32
CA ILE A 8 72.53 -4.76 12.50
C ILE A 8 72.17 -5.77 11.41
N ILE A 9 72.00 -7.03 11.80
CA ILE A 9 71.41 -8.07 10.95
C ILE A 9 69.89 -7.95 11.09
N CYS A 10 69.26 -7.41 10.04
CA CYS A 10 67.81 -7.31 9.92
C CYS A 10 67.28 -8.61 9.30
N SER A 11 66.92 -9.60 10.13
CA SER A 11 66.17 -10.77 9.67
C SER A 11 64.69 -10.41 9.59
N LEU A 12 64.18 -10.28 8.37
CA LEU A 12 62.77 -10.10 8.06
C LEU A 12 61.95 -11.31 8.55
N SER A 13 61.13 -11.12 9.57
CA SER A 13 59.94 -11.95 9.77
C SER A 13 58.85 -11.45 8.82
N LEU A 14 58.56 -12.21 7.76
CA LEU A 14 57.36 -12.06 6.93
C LEU A 14 56.13 -12.41 7.77
N VAL A 15 55.57 -11.42 8.47
CA VAL A 15 54.25 -11.53 9.06
C VAL A 15 53.25 -11.06 8.01
N SER A 16 52.48 -12.02 7.52
CA SER A 16 51.35 -11.86 6.61
C SER A 16 50.40 -10.75 7.08
N CYS A 17 50.44 -9.59 6.42
CA CYS A 17 49.39 -8.57 6.49
C CYS A 17 48.17 -9.01 5.67
N ALA A 18 47.45 -10.02 6.15
CA ALA A 18 46.06 -10.25 5.80
C ALA A 18 45.20 -9.60 6.90
N GLN A 19 45.17 -8.27 6.94
CA GLN A 19 44.13 -7.57 7.70
C GLN A 19 42.82 -7.73 6.93
N LYS A 20 42.11 -8.83 7.23
CA LYS A 20 40.70 -8.98 6.93
C LYS A 20 39.99 -7.85 7.67
N LYS A 21 39.70 -6.76 6.96
CA LYS A 21 38.88 -5.67 7.46
C LYS A 21 37.50 -6.27 7.70
N GLU A 22 37.23 -6.69 8.94
CA GLU A 22 35.86 -6.92 9.40
C GLU A 22 35.14 -5.60 9.16
N ILE A 23 34.27 -5.61 8.16
CA ILE A 23 33.21 -4.62 8.07
C ILE A 23 32.32 -4.97 9.26
N GLU A 24 32.57 -4.31 10.39
CA GLU A 24 31.54 -4.12 11.41
C GLU A 24 30.35 -3.53 10.66
N ILE A 25 29.36 -4.39 10.38
CA ILE A 25 28.02 -3.93 10.09
C ILE A 25 27.58 -3.33 11.42
N GLU A 26 27.83 -2.02 11.59
CA GLU A 26 27.15 -1.23 12.59
C GLU A 26 25.67 -1.58 12.45
N LYS A 27 25.13 -2.27 13.47
CA LYS A 27 23.70 -2.40 13.63
C LYS A 27 23.19 -0.98 13.78
N VAL A 28 22.76 -0.37 12.68
CA VAL A 28 22.00 0.87 12.68
C VAL A 28 20.62 0.54 13.25
N SER A 29 20.57 0.34 14.57
CA SER A 29 19.33 0.26 15.32
C SER A 29 18.75 1.67 15.38
N ASN A 30 17.57 1.83 14.76
CA ASN A 30 16.74 3.03 14.63
C ASN A 30 16.94 3.94 13.41
N ILE A 31 17.02 3.36 12.21
CA ILE A 31 16.36 4.04 11.07
C ILE A 31 14.87 3.81 11.27
N LYS A 32 14.13 4.87 11.64
CA LYS A 32 12.67 4.83 11.65
C LYS A 32 12.22 4.66 10.20
N THR A 33 11.91 3.42 9.80
CA THR A 33 11.37 3.14 8.48
C THR A 33 9.97 3.74 8.39
N GLU A 34 9.75 4.56 7.37
CA GLU A 34 8.39 5.03 7.08
C GLU A 34 7.58 3.86 6.56
N SER A 35 6.44 3.62 7.20
CA SER A 35 5.50 2.58 6.79
C SER A 35 4.38 3.20 5.95
N PHE A 36 3.99 2.46 4.91
CA PHE A 36 2.97 2.83 3.96
C PHE A 36 1.89 1.75 3.97
N GLN A 37 0.63 2.20 3.96
CA GLN A 37 -0.53 1.38 3.72
C GLN A 37 -1.12 1.70 2.34
N VAL A 38 -1.30 0.67 1.50
CA VAL A 38 -1.81 0.82 0.13
C VAL A 38 -2.75 -0.34 -0.25
N LEU A 39 -3.80 -0.06 -1.02
CA LEU A 39 -4.55 -1.09 -1.72
C LEU A 39 -3.87 -1.37 -3.05
N ALA A 40 -3.59 -2.64 -3.31
CA ALA A 40 -2.85 -3.05 -4.48
C ALA A 40 -3.41 -4.33 -5.11
N LYS A 41 -3.28 -4.42 -6.42
CA LYS A 41 -3.57 -5.63 -7.19
C LYS A 41 -2.27 -6.35 -7.49
N PHE A 42 -2.22 -7.65 -7.22
CA PHE A 42 -1.07 -8.49 -7.56
C PHE A 42 -0.85 -8.50 -9.09
N ILE A 43 0.40 -8.37 -9.52
CA ILE A 43 0.78 -8.55 -10.94
C ILE A 43 1.53 -9.86 -11.10
N GLN A 44 2.69 -9.99 -10.47
CA GLN A 44 3.55 -11.17 -10.62
C GLN A 44 4.61 -11.26 -9.53
N ASN A 45 5.10 -12.48 -9.30
CA ASN A 45 6.33 -12.71 -8.54
C ASN A 45 7.55 -12.49 -9.44
N GLN A 46 8.53 -11.76 -8.93
CA GLN A 46 9.85 -11.59 -9.49
C GLN A 46 10.82 -12.36 -8.57
N GLY A 47 11.47 -13.38 -9.11
CA GLY A 47 12.34 -14.26 -8.31
C GLY A 47 13.58 -13.55 -7.73
N GLY A 48 14.38 -14.30 -6.99
CA GLY A 48 15.70 -13.88 -6.54
C GLY A 48 16.32 -14.96 -5.65
N ASP A 49 17.62 -14.89 -5.33
CA ASP A 49 18.22 -15.99 -4.55
C ASP A 49 17.90 -15.88 -3.05
N LYS A 50 18.10 -14.70 -2.48
CA LYS A 50 17.90 -14.42 -1.04
C LYS A 50 16.65 -13.59 -0.79
N VAL A 51 16.47 -12.55 -1.58
CA VAL A 51 15.33 -11.64 -1.54
C VAL A 51 14.54 -11.86 -2.82
N HIS A 52 13.29 -12.23 -2.67
CA HIS A 52 12.31 -12.26 -3.74
C HIS A 52 11.58 -10.92 -3.76
N THR A 53 11.02 -10.56 -4.91
CA THR A 53 10.22 -9.36 -5.06
C THR A 53 8.85 -9.71 -5.60
N ILE A 54 7.82 -8.97 -5.17
CA ILE A 54 6.48 -9.07 -5.74
C ILE A 54 6.14 -7.73 -6.37
N LYS A 55 5.64 -7.77 -7.59
CA LYS A 55 5.20 -6.59 -8.32
C LYS A 55 3.70 -6.39 -8.11
N TYR A 56 3.32 -5.17 -7.75
CA TYR A 56 1.94 -4.79 -7.50
C TYR A 56 1.54 -3.53 -8.28
N LYS A 57 0.29 -3.47 -8.74
CA LYS A 57 -0.35 -2.23 -9.21
C LYS A 57 -1.05 -1.56 -8.04
N ILE A 58 -0.74 -0.31 -7.75
CA ILE A 58 -1.45 0.46 -6.73
C ILE A 58 -2.84 0.82 -7.24
N LEU A 59 -3.86 0.46 -6.46
CA LEU A 59 -5.26 0.85 -6.69
C LEU A 59 -5.57 2.13 -5.92
N LYS A 60 -5.06 2.22 -4.68
CA LYS A 60 -5.21 3.40 -3.84
C LYS A 60 -4.09 3.49 -2.80
N ASN A 61 -3.46 4.65 -2.72
CA ASN A 61 -2.58 4.98 -1.60
C ASN A 61 -3.40 5.49 -0.39
N LEU A 62 -3.27 4.81 0.75
CA LEU A 62 -3.94 5.20 2.01
C LEU A 62 -3.01 6.01 2.93
N SER A 63 -1.76 6.21 2.51
CA SER A 63 -0.72 6.93 3.24
C SER A 63 -0.61 8.38 2.79
N LYS A 64 0.10 9.20 3.58
CA LYS A 64 0.32 10.62 3.26
C LYS A 64 1.34 10.83 2.13
N ASN A 65 2.32 9.94 2.04
CA ASN A 65 3.46 10.08 1.15
C ASN A 65 3.10 9.48 -0.21
N GLU A 66 3.47 10.16 -1.30
CA GLU A 66 3.23 9.68 -2.66
C GLU A 66 3.95 8.36 -2.93
N ILE A 67 3.34 7.53 -3.77
CA ILE A 67 3.86 6.24 -4.18
C ILE A 67 3.59 6.06 -5.67
N GLY A 68 4.50 5.42 -6.40
CA GLY A 68 4.30 5.10 -7.81
C GLY A 68 3.07 4.23 -8.06
N GLU A 69 2.55 4.27 -9.28
CA GLU A 69 1.40 3.45 -9.70
C GLU A 69 1.68 1.96 -9.67
N THR A 70 2.95 1.58 -9.77
CA THR A 70 3.42 0.20 -9.71
C THR A 70 4.63 0.16 -8.80
N ILE A 71 4.65 -0.81 -7.89
CA ILE A 71 5.72 -0.96 -6.91
C ILE A 71 6.28 -2.38 -6.93
N GLU A 72 7.51 -2.51 -6.46
CA GLU A 72 8.15 -3.80 -6.18
C GLU A 72 8.37 -3.92 -4.67
N VAL A 73 8.00 -5.05 -4.08
CA VAL A 73 8.08 -5.28 -2.63
C VAL A 73 8.94 -6.50 -2.33
N GLY A 74 10.07 -6.27 -1.66
CA GLY A 74 11.03 -7.30 -1.28
C GLY A 74 10.65 -8.08 -0.02
N PHE A 75 10.94 -9.39 -0.02
CA PHE A 75 10.83 -10.29 1.12
C PHE A 75 11.87 -11.40 1.05
N TYR A 76 12.13 -12.08 2.16
CA TYR A 76 12.98 -13.26 2.14
C TYR A 76 12.25 -14.46 1.53
N ASN A 77 12.91 -15.19 0.64
CA ASN A 77 12.36 -16.32 -0.12
C ASN A 77 11.59 -17.33 0.77
N TYR A 78 12.15 -17.71 1.92
CA TYR A 78 11.54 -18.69 2.85
C TYR A 78 10.31 -18.16 3.62
N LYS A 79 9.97 -16.88 3.47
CA LYS A 79 8.78 -16.25 4.07
C LYS A 79 7.67 -16.00 3.04
N LEU A 80 7.71 -16.70 1.90
CA LEU A 80 6.72 -16.58 0.84
C LEU A 80 5.30 -16.83 1.37
N TYR A 81 4.37 -16.01 0.88
CA TYR A 81 2.94 -16.21 1.03
C TYR A 81 2.39 -16.70 -0.31
N GLU A 82 2.06 -17.99 -0.39
CA GLU A 82 1.75 -18.68 -1.66
C GLU A 82 0.30 -18.50 -2.15
N LYS A 83 -0.55 -17.78 -1.43
CA LYS A 83 -1.94 -17.61 -1.88
C LYS A 83 -2.00 -16.53 -2.95
N GLU A 84 -2.44 -16.92 -4.15
CA GLU A 84 -2.92 -15.95 -5.13
C GLU A 84 -4.04 -15.13 -4.50
N GLN A 85 -3.76 -13.84 -4.32
CA GLN A 85 -4.75 -12.86 -3.87
C GLN A 85 -4.79 -11.76 -4.91
N ASP A 86 -5.94 -11.61 -5.56
CA ASP A 86 -6.11 -10.62 -6.62
C ASP A 86 -5.88 -9.20 -6.07
N THR A 87 -6.60 -8.84 -5.00
CA THR A 87 -6.46 -7.54 -4.33
C THR A 87 -6.09 -7.70 -2.86
N VAL A 88 -5.18 -6.85 -2.40
CA VAL A 88 -4.59 -6.89 -1.06
C VAL A 88 -4.46 -5.50 -0.47
N LEU A 89 -4.55 -5.42 0.85
CA LEU A 89 -4.11 -4.29 1.65
C LEU A 89 -2.67 -4.57 2.07
N LEU A 90 -1.75 -3.77 1.55
CA LEU A 90 -0.33 -3.90 1.82
C LEU A 90 0.07 -2.94 2.93
N THR A 91 0.89 -3.45 3.86
CA THR A 91 1.72 -2.65 4.77
C THR A 91 3.17 -2.88 4.39
N ILE A 92 3.84 -1.83 3.93
CA ILE A 92 5.21 -1.87 3.39
C ILE A 92 6.07 -0.78 4.01
N GLU A 93 7.38 -0.93 3.93
CA GLU A 93 8.36 -0.01 4.48
C GLU A 93 9.31 0.49 3.41
N ASN A 94 9.73 1.75 3.52
CA ASN A 94 10.73 2.31 2.62
C ASN A 94 12.08 1.61 2.80
N TYR A 95 12.74 1.27 1.69
CA TYR A 95 14.06 0.67 1.71
C TYR A 95 15.14 1.70 1.33
N ASN A 96 15.65 2.39 2.35
CA ASN A 96 16.53 3.55 2.18
C ASN A 96 17.98 3.23 1.73
N LEU A 97 18.35 1.94 1.59
CA LEU A 97 19.73 1.55 1.27
C LEU A 97 20.03 1.54 -0.23
N GLN A 98 19.01 1.62 -1.11
CA GLN A 98 19.19 1.58 -2.56
C GLN A 98 18.39 2.69 -3.25
N LYS A 99 18.98 3.33 -4.26
CA LYS A 99 18.32 4.33 -5.13
C LYS A 99 17.33 3.70 -6.12
N ILE A 100 16.66 2.62 -5.74
CA ILE A 100 15.66 1.98 -6.60
C ILE A 100 14.34 2.69 -6.33
N LYS A 101 13.83 3.37 -7.37
CA LYS A 101 12.55 4.05 -7.32
C LYS A 101 11.43 3.01 -7.14
N ASP A 102 10.43 3.33 -6.32
CA ASP A 102 9.22 2.52 -6.13
C ASP A 102 9.48 1.09 -5.59
N TYR A 103 10.62 0.90 -4.92
CA TYR A 103 10.99 -0.34 -4.25
C TYR A 103 10.80 -0.23 -2.74
N PHE A 104 10.07 -1.18 -2.19
CA PHE A 104 9.72 -1.27 -0.77
C PHE A 104 10.06 -2.66 -0.24
N ILE A 105 9.96 -2.83 1.07
CA ILE A 105 10.09 -4.14 1.71
C ILE A 105 8.88 -4.40 2.59
N PHE A 106 8.55 -5.67 2.78
CA PHE A 106 7.62 -6.04 3.83
C PHE A 106 8.26 -5.85 5.22
N PRO A 107 7.46 -5.59 6.27
CA PRO A 107 7.95 -5.56 7.65
C PRO A 107 8.73 -6.84 7.99
N ASP A 108 9.94 -6.68 8.51
CA ASP A 108 10.88 -7.79 8.79
C ASP A 108 11.15 -8.72 7.59
N TYR A 109 11.00 -8.21 6.36
CA TYR A 109 11.05 -8.97 5.12
C TYR A 109 10.08 -10.18 5.12
N ASP A 110 8.97 -10.07 5.84
CA ASP A 110 7.97 -11.12 6.01
C ASP A 110 6.66 -10.74 5.31
N ALA A 111 6.40 -11.36 4.15
CA ALA A 111 5.20 -11.10 3.37
C ALA A 111 3.91 -11.35 4.18
N LYS A 112 3.92 -12.28 5.16
CA LYS A 112 2.74 -12.55 6.00
C LYS A 112 2.38 -11.41 6.94
N LYS A 113 3.35 -10.56 7.30
CA LYS A 113 3.13 -9.40 8.18
C LYS A 113 2.58 -8.19 7.44
N GLY A 114 2.82 -8.11 6.14
CA GLY A 114 2.46 -6.95 5.34
C GLY A 114 1.40 -7.19 4.28
N ILE A 115 0.84 -8.41 4.17
CA ILE A 115 -0.24 -8.71 3.23
C ILE A 115 -1.50 -9.08 4.01
N GLU A 116 -2.54 -8.27 3.86
CA GLU A 116 -3.90 -8.59 4.29
C GLU A 116 -4.82 -8.73 3.06
N LYS A 117 -5.69 -9.75 3.07
CA LYS A 117 -6.68 -9.89 1.99
C LYS A 117 -7.65 -8.72 2.05
N ALA A 118 -7.87 -8.06 0.91
CA ALA A 118 -8.83 -6.98 0.81
C ALA A 118 -9.77 -7.20 -0.38
N ARG A 119 -11.03 -6.81 -0.19
CA ARG A 119 -12.01 -6.65 -1.25
C ARG A 119 -12.08 -5.18 -1.64
N VAL A 120 -12.17 -4.94 -2.94
CA VAL A 120 -12.42 -3.61 -3.49
C VAL A 120 -13.59 -3.71 -4.45
N ASP A 121 -14.63 -2.93 -4.21
CA ASP A 121 -15.66 -2.67 -5.20
C ASP A 121 -15.47 -1.25 -5.77
N TYR A 122 -15.94 -1.04 -6.98
CA TYR A 122 -15.83 0.21 -7.71
C TYR A 122 -17.21 0.73 -8.06
N VAL A 123 -17.36 2.06 -7.98
CA VAL A 123 -18.43 2.74 -8.71
C VAL A 123 -17.84 3.24 -10.02
N ASP A 124 -18.46 2.82 -11.12
CA ASP A 124 -18.06 3.22 -12.46
C ASP A 124 -18.38 4.71 -12.71
N SER A 125 -17.53 5.41 -13.48
CA SER A 125 -17.72 6.84 -13.74
C SER A 125 -18.93 7.10 -14.63
N GLU A 126 -19.17 6.26 -15.64
CA GLU A 126 -20.33 6.37 -16.53
C GLU A 126 -21.62 6.15 -15.74
N TYR A 127 -21.65 5.17 -14.83
CA TYR A 127 -22.77 4.98 -13.93
C TYR A 127 -23.01 6.23 -13.06
N TRP A 128 -21.96 6.81 -12.50
CA TRP A 128 -22.07 8.02 -11.68
C TRP A 128 -22.61 9.22 -12.48
N GLU A 129 -22.07 9.48 -13.67
CA GLU A 129 -22.50 10.55 -14.58
C GLU A 129 -23.97 10.38 -15.02
N ASN A 130 -24.40 9.14 -15.27
CA ASN A 130 -25.79 8.83 -15.56
C ASN A 130 -26.72 9.19 -14.39
N CYS A 131 -26.29 8.92 -13.15
CA CYS A 131 -27.01 9.31 -11.95
C CYS A 131 -27.07 10.84 -11.75
N GLU A 132 -26.04 11.59 -12.16
CA GLU A 132 -26.00 13.05 -12.09
C GLU A 132 -26.94 13.73 -13.08
N THR A 133 -27.01 13.19 -14.29
CA THR A 133 -27.78 13.78 -15.39
C THR A 133 -29.28 13.46 -15.34
N GLY A 134 -29.73 12.68 -14.36
CA GLY A 134 -31.13 12.28 -14.20
C GLY A 134 -31.55 11.14 -15.13
N ALA A 135 -30.59 10.40 -15.68
CA ALA A 135 -30.84 9.14 -16.38
C ALA A 135 -31.23 8.03 -15.37
N GLU A 136 -31.41 6.80 -15.85
CA GLU A 136 -31.77 5.67 -15.00
C GLU A 136 -30.64 5.35 -14.00
N CYS A 137 -30.84 5.69 -12.73
CA CYS A 137 -29.90 5.49 -11.64
C CYS A 137 -30.36 4.34 -10.74
N ASN A 138 -30.01 3.11 -11.13
CA ASN A 138 -30.42 1.91 -10.41
C ASN A 138 -29.58 1.68 -9.15
N THR A 139 -30.20 1.22 -8.05
CA THR A 139 -29.50 0.93 -6.79
C THR A 139 -28.42 -0.15 -7.00
N LEU A 140 -27.18 0.15 -6.61
CA LEU A 140 -26.08 -0.83 -6.63
C LEU A 140 -26.21 -1.82 -5.47
N ASN A 141 -25.77 -3.06 -5.67
CA ASN A 141 -25.77 -4.07 -4.62
C ASN A 141 -24.36 -4.61 -4.41
N PHE A 142 -23.84 -4.37 -3.21
CA PHE A 142 -22.52 -4.81 -2.79
C PHE A 142 -22.70 -5.89 -1.72
N SER A 143 -22.19 -7.08 -1.97
CA SER A 143 -22.26 -8.21 -1.04
C SER A 143 -20.90 -8.51 -0.43
N ARG A 144 -20.83 -9.09 0.77
CA ARG A 144 -19.61 -9.66 1.35
C ARG A 144 -19.89 -10.99 2.01
N LYS A 145 -18.88 -11.85 2.11
CA LYS A 145 -19.03 -13.18 2.74
C LYS A 145 -18.99 -13.12 4.26
N SER A 146 -18.21 -12.19 4.82
CA SER A 146 -18.00 -12.06 6.25
C SER A 146 -17.82 -10.60 6.65
N LYS A 147 -18.25 -10.26 7.87
CA LYS A 147 -18.06 -8.92 8.46
C LYS A 147 -16.60 -8.58 8.76
N ASN A 148 -15.74 -9.60 8.84
CA ASN A 148 -14.32 -9.42 9.15
C ASN A 148 -13.45 -9.23 7.89
N GLU A 149 -14.04 -9.25 6.70
CA GLU A 149 -13.31 -9.03 5.44
C GLU A 149 -13.00 -7.53 5.28
N LYS A 150 -11.71 -7.18 5.11
CA LYS A 150 -11.32 -5.82 4.78
C LYS A 150 -11.94 -5.43 3.44
N TRP A 151 -12.70 -4.35 3.44
CA TRP A 151 -13.52 -3.99 2.30
C TRP A 151 -13.50 -2.50 2.03
N PHE A 152 -13.28 -2.14 0.78
CA PHE A 152 -13.20 -0.76 0.33
C PHE A 152 -14.11 -0.54 -0.88
N LEU A 153 -14.75 0.63 -0.93
CA LEU A 153 -15.50 1.10 -2.09
C LEU A 153 -14.73 2.28 -2.69
N ILE A 154 -14.26 2.14 -3.92
CA ILE A 154 -13.60 3.21 -4.67
C ILE A 154 -14.63 3.91 -5.56
N LEU A 155 -14.60 5.23 -5.53
CA LEU A 155 -15.50 6.10 -6.29
C LEU A 155 -14.76 6.74 -7.47
N PRO A 156 -15.47 7.23 -8.51
CA PRO A 156 -14.82 7.94 -9.60
C PRO A 156 -14.24 9.28 -9.15
N CYS A 157 -13.33 9.82 -9.95
CA CYS A 157 -12.73 11.14 -9.73
C CYS A 157 -13.71 12.21 -10.22
N GLY A 158 -14.12 13.14 -9.36
CA GLY A 158 -15.07 14.19 -9.72
C GLY A 158 -14.46 15.43 -10.41
N GLY A 159 -13.13 15.59 -10.38
CA GLY A 159 -12.44 16.72 -11.01
C GLY A 159 -11.26 17.25 -10.20
N THR A 160 -11.15 18.58 -10.12
CA THR A 160 -10.05 19.28 -9.40
C THR A 160 -10.17 19.16 -7.89
N PHE A 161 -11.40 19.31 -7.38
CA PHE A 161 -11.75 19.18 -5.97
C PHE A 161 -13.05 18.40 -5.86
N THR A 162 -13.10 17.46 -4.92
CA THR A 162 -14.22 16.54 -4.78
C THR A 162 -14.56 16.34 -3.33
N ASP A 163 -15.80 16.69 -2.99
CA ASP A 163 -16.41 16.42 -1.68
C ASP A 163 -17.31 15.21 -1.80
N VAL A 164 -17.04 14.18 -1.02
CA VAL A 164 -17.88 12.98 -0.95
C VAL A 164 -18.41 12.80 0.46
N THR A 165 -19.71 12.61 0.58
CA THR A 165 -20.37 12.25 1.83
C THR A 165 -21.05 10.90 1.70
N LEU A 166 -21.00 10.11 2.77
CA LEU A 166 -21.69 8.83 2.88
C LEU A 166 -22.71 8.92 4.00
N THR A 167 -23.95 8.54 3.71
CA THR A 167 -25.06 8.59 4.67
C THR A 167 -25.80 7.25 4.65
N LYS A 168 -26.22 6.78 5.83
CA LYS A 168 -27.09 5.60 5.92
C LYS A 168 -28.55 6.00 5.78
N ASN A 169 -29.36 5.13 5.16
CA ASN A 169 -30.79 5.38 5.06
C ASN A 169 -31.44 5.60 6.44
N GLY A 170 -32.25 6.65 6.55
CA GLY A 170 -32.88 7.09 7.80
C GLY A 170 -32.02 8.01 8.67
N GLU A 171 -30.74 8.23 8.34
CA GLU A 171 -29.87 9.16 9.05
C GLU A 171 -29.83 10.53 8.35
N LYS A 172 -29.86 11.61 9.15
CA LYS A 172 -29.79 12.99 8.62
C LYS A 172 -28.36 13.48 8.40
N ASN A 173 -27.42 12.96 9.18
CA ASN A 173 -26.03 13.39 9.16
C ASN A 173 -25.17 12.36 8.41
N PRO A 174 -24.17 12.80 7.63
CA PRO A 174 -23.22 11.87 7.02
C PRO A 174 -22.41 11.12 8.07
N ILE A 175 -22.26 9.81 7.87
CA ILE A 175 -21.44 8.91 8.70
C ILE A 175 -19.97 8.95 8.28
N LYS A 176 -19.67 9.36 7.04
CA LYS A 176 -18.32 9.69 6.57
C LYS A 176 -18.39 10.91 5.65
N LYS A 177 -17.30 11.69 5.66
CA LYS A 177 -17.05 12.80 4.74
C LYS A 177 -15.60 12.76 4.30
N LEU A 178 -15.35 13.03 3.02
CA LEU A 178 -14.04 13.10 2.41
C LEU A 178 -13.99 14.34 1.55
N GLU A 179 -12.94 15.11 1.70
CA GLU A 179 -12.62 16.27 0.86
C GLU A 179 -11.26 15.96 0.25
N ILE A 180 -11.21 15.81 -1.07
CA ILE A 180 -9.99 15.43 -1.77
C ILE A 180 -9.70 16.35 -2.95
N GLU A 181 -8.41 16.61 -3.15
CA GLU A 181 -7.88 17.23 -4.36
C GLU A 181 -7.65 16.18 -5.45
N HIS A 182 -7.51 16.63 -6.69
CA HIS A 182 -7.23 15.77 -7.84
C HIS A 182 -6.04 14.82 -7.66
N SER A 183 -4.97 15.30 -7.00
CA SER A 183 -3.77 14.50 -6.70
C SER A 183 -4.04 13.31 -5.78
N LYS A 184 -5.12 13.36 -5.00
CA LYS A 184 -5.55 12.34 -4.04
C LYS A 184 -6.71 11.51 -4.56
N CYS A 185 -7.06 11.62 -5.83
CA CYS A 185 -8.01 10.73 -6.46
C CYS A 185 -7.48 9.28 -6.57
N PRO A 186 -8.37 8.27 -6.72
CA PRO A 186 -9.82 8.33 -6.54
C PRO A 186 -10.25 8.39 -5.05
N PRO A 187 -11.43 8.92 -4.69
CA PRO A 187 -11.95 8.81 -3.33
C PRO A 187 -12.31 7.36 -2.98
N TYR A 188 -12.33 7.04 -1.68
CA TYR A 188 -12.72 5.70 -1.23
C TYR A 188 -13.36 5.70 0.16
N PHE A 189 -14.22 4.72 0.45
CA PHE A 189 -14.72 4.43 1.79
C PHE A 189 -14.27 3.05 2.25
N GLU A 190 -13.75 2.92 3.47
CA GLU A 190 -13.59 1.61 4.12
C GLU A 190 -14.96 1.13 4.63
N LEU A 191 -15.49 0.05 4.06
CA LEU A 191 -16.80 -0.52 4.37
C LEU A 191 -16.76 -1.66 5.40
N THR A 192 -15.56 -2.06 5.87
CA THR A 192 -15.35 -3.20 6.78
C THR A 192 -16.36 -3.23 7.95
N GLU A 193 -16.53 -2.12 8.67
CA GLU A 193 -17.36 -2.06 9.88
C GLU A 193 -18.83 -1.67 9.61
N PHE A 194 -19.21 -1.49 8.35
CA PHE A 194 -20.57 -1.05 8.01
C PHE A 194 -21.57 -2.19 8.21
N LYS A 195 -22.76 -1.88 8.72
CA LYS A 195 -23.85 -2.86 8.85
C LYS A 195 -24.56 -3.05 7.52
N ASP A 196 -25.22 -4.18 7.34
CA ASP A 196 -26.10 -4.39 6.20
C ASP A 196 -27.20 -3.33 6.15
N GLY A 197 -27.62 -2.96 4.95
CA GLY A 197 -28.66 -1.95 4.71
C GLY A 197 -28.34 -1.02 3.54
N LYS A 198 -29.21 -0.03 3.38
CA LYS A 198 -29.15 0.96 2.30
C LYS A 198 -28.32 2.19 2.70
N TYR A 199 -27.51 2.65 1.78
CA TYR A 199 -26.61 3.79 1.91
C TYR A 199 -26.69 4.71 0.68
N PHE A 200 -26.29 5.96 0.88
CA PHE A 200 -26.24 6.98 -0.14
C PHE A 200 -24.85 7.62 -0.14
N ALA A 201 -24.16 7.58 -1.28
CA ALA A 201 -22.97 8.38 -1.49
C ALA A 201 -23.35 9.61 -2.32
N ASN A 202 -23.01 10.79 -1.84
CA ASN A 202 -23.23 12.05 -2.52
C ASN A 202 -21.88 12.72 -2.78
N MET A 203 -21.58 12.98 -4.05
CA MET A 203 -20.36 13.65 -4.50
C MET A 203 -20.72 15.04 -5.02
N ILE A 204 -19.90 16.03 -4.70
CA ILE A 204 -19.94 17.36 -5.31
C ILE A 204 -18.54 17.63 -5.85
N ALA A 205 -18.44 17.95 -7.13
CA ALA A 205 -17.20 18.33 -7.77
C ALA A 205 -17.43 19.43 -8.80
N CYS A 206 -16.61 20.48 -8.73
CA CYS A 206 -16.71 21.64 -9.63
C CYS A 206 -18.12 22.27 -9.71
N GLY A 207 -18.90 22.20 -8.63
CA GLY A 207 -20.27 22.74 -8.56
C GLY A 207 -21.36 21.84 -9.16
N LEU A 208 -20.98 20.72 -9.77
CA LEU A 208 -21.90 19.63 -10.13
C LEU A 208 -21.93 18.61 -9.00
N GLY A 209 -23.06 17.91 -8.84
CA GLY A 209 -23.18 16.91 -7.79
C GLY A 209 -24.14 15.80 -8.12
N GLY A 210 -23.79 14.61 -7.67
CA GLY A 210 -24.51 13.38 -7.90
C GLY A 210 -24.76 12.63 -6.60
N LYS A 211 -25.81 11.82 -6.62
CA LYS A 211 -26.12 10.91 -5.52
C LYS A 211 -26.41 9.54 -6.09
N ILE A 212 -25.70 8.55 -5.57
CA ILE A 212 -25.98 7.14 -5.85
C ILE A 212 -26.59 6.48 -4.62
N GLU A 213 -27.38 5.43 -4.86
CA GLU A 213 -27.90 4.56 -3.83
C GLU A 213 -27.23 3.19 -3.94
N PHE A 214 -26.84 2.60 -2.80
CA PHE A 214 -26.35 1.23 -2.77
C PHE A 214 -26.75 0.47 -1.51
N ASN A 215 -26.82 -0.85 -1.62
CA ASN A 215 -27.06 -1.75 -0.50
C ASN A 215 -25.78 -2.51 -0.13
N ILE A 216 -25.53 -2.66 1.16
CA ILE A 216 -24.55 -3.61 1.71
C ILE A 216 -25.30 -4.83 2.21
N ILE A 217 -24.88 -6.02 1.77
CA ILE A 217 -25.47 -7.30 2.15
C ILE A 217 -24.37 -8.26 2.59
N THR A 218 -24.54 -8.94 3.73
CA THR A 218 -23.67 -10.04 4.11
C THR A 218 -24.33 -11.36 3.71
N THR A 219 -23.76 -12.06 2.74
CA THR A 219 -24.24 -13.39 2.32
C THR A 219 -23.54 -14.45 3.16
N THR A 220 -24.27 -15.12 4.04
CA THR A 220 -23.79 -16.33 4.72
C THR A 220 -23.75 -17.46 3.70
N GLU A 221 -22.55 -17.96 3.39
CA GLU A 221 -22.35 -19.26 2.73
C GLU A 221 -22.65 -20.41 3.70
#